data_AF-A0A947IXU2-F1
#
_entry.id   AF-A0A947IXU2-F1
#
_cell.length_a   1.000
_cell.length_b   1.000
_cell.length_c   1.000
_cell.angle_alpha   90.00
_cell.angle_beta   90.00
_cell.angle_gamma   90.00
#
_symmetry.space_group_name_H-M   'P 1'
#
loop_
_entity.id
_entity.type
_entity.pdbx_description
1 polymer ?
#
loop_
_entity_poly.entity_id
_entity_poly.type
_entity_poly.pdbx_seq_one_letter_code
_entity_poly.pdbx_strand_id
1 'polypeptide(L)'
;MKYLLIAPLIFSFLILGCGQKTEETGEGVTQENEGTEMLKEKIAKFAPTELKYDSSILDERQKIVVEKLYRAAKIMDEIFLEQVYSKNNQIKSDLMAQDSEEAKYQLELFNIMFGPFDRLEHDAPFYGTDKKPLGANFYPEDMTREEFEKWIKDN
;
A
#
# COMPACT_ATOMS: atom_id res chain seq x y z
N MET A 1 -62.73 18.37 22.32
CA MET A 1 -63.41 17.58 23.37
C MET A 1 -63.76 16.21 22.83
N LYS A 2 -63.02 15.18 23.26
CA LYS A 2 -63.47 13.82 23.61
C LYS A 2 -62.22 12.93 23.74
N TYR A 3 -61.81 12.74 24.98
CA TYR A 3 -60.88 11.70 25.40
C TYR A 3 -61.60 10.36 25.41
N LEU A 4 -60.93 9.27 25.03
CA LEU A 4 -61.22 7.96 25.60
C LEU A 4 -59.94 7.13 25.66
N LEU A 5 -59.44 6.99 26.88
CA LEU A 5 -58.48 5.99 27.35
C LEU A 5 -59.10 4.59 27.25
N ILE A 6 -58.30 3.56 26.95
CA ILE A 6 -58.27 2.23 27.61
C ILE A 6 -57.03 1.47 27.07
N ALA A 7 -56.06 1.26 27.96
CA ALA A 7 -55.19 0.08 28.04
C ALA A 7 -55.47 -0.55 29.43
N PRO A 8 -55.03 -1.77 29.79
CA PRO A 8 -54.14 -2.71 29.08
C PRO A 8 -54.66 -4.17 29.07
N LEU A 9 -54.02 -5.09 28.34
CA LEU A 9 -54.03 -6.50 28.73
C LEU A 9 -52.69 -7.16 28.40
N ILE A 10 -51.98 -7.52 29.47
CA ILE A 10 -50.74 -8.29 29.50
C ILE A 10 -51.11 -9.75 29.22
N PHE A 11 -50.48 -10.38 28.23
CA PHE A 11 -50.37 -11.83 28.19
C PHE A 11 -48.92 -12.21 27.95
N SER A 12 -48.27 -12.53 29.07
CA SER A 12 -46.94 -13.16 29.13
C SER A 12 -47.07 -14.59 28.65
N PHE A 13 -46.41 -14.93 27.54
CA PHE A 13 -46.19 -16.32 27.15
C PHE A 13 -44.69 -16.62 27.24
N LEU A 14 -44.33 -17.29 28.34
CA LEU A 14 -43.06 -17.99 28.51
C LEU A 14 -42.97 -19.10 27.46
N ILE A 15 -41.98 -19.06 26.58
CA ILE A 15 -41.50 -20.23 25.87
C ILE A 15 -40.03 -20.43 26.28
N LEU A 16 -39.84 -21.39 27.19
CA LEU A 16 -38.59 -22.12 27.33
C LEU A 16 -38.38 -22.94 26.04
N GLY A 17 -37.27 -22.72 25.35
CA GLY A 17 -36.82 -23.54 24.23
C GLY A 17 -35.30 -23.50 24.13
N CYS A 18 -34.64 -24.55 24.60
CA CYS A 18 -33.20 -24.74 24.57
C CYS A 18 -32.64 -24.89 23.14
N GLY A 19 -31.41 -24.39 22.96
CA GLY A 19 -30.41 -25.07 22.13
C GLY A 19 -30.22 -24.51 20.73
N GLN A 20 -29.73 -23.28 20.62
CA GLN A 20 -28.88 -22.91 19.49
C GLN A 20 -27.44 -22.83 19.99
N LYS A 21 -26.60 -23.68 19.41
CA LYS A 21 -25.15 -23.55 19.48
C LYS A 21 -24.81 -22.15 19.00
N THR A 22 -24.22 -21.35 19.87
CA THR A 22 -23.43 -20.20 19.49
C THR A 22 -22.25 -20.74 18.70
N GLU A 23 -22.33 -20.69 17.38
CA GLU A 23 -21.13 -20.63 16.57
C GLU A 23 -20.58 -19.22 16.77
N GLU A 24 -19.51 -19.14 17.58
CA GLU A 24 -18.62 -18.00 17.57
C GLU A 24 -18.04 -17.91 16.15
N THR A 25 -18.69 -17.11 15.31
CA THR A 25 -18.14 -16.74 14.02
C THR A 25 -17.05 -15.74 14.33
N GLY A 26 -15.79 -16.17 14.23
CA GLY A 26 -14.63 -15.30 14.40
C GLY A 26 -14.67 -14.17 13.36
N GLU A 27 -14.98 -12.96 13.81
CA GLU A 27 -14.93 -11.71 13.02
C GLU A 27 -13.50 -11.28 12.63
N GLY A 28 -12.48 -12.09 12.95
CA GLY A 28 -11.06 -11.76 12.71
C GLY A 28 -10.49 -12.22 11.36
N VAL A 29 -11.20 -13.04 10.57
CA VAL A 29 -10.61 -13.73 9.40
C VAL A 29 -11.03 -13.13 8.06
N THR A 30 -12.11 -12.35 8.01
CA THR A 30 -12.71 -11.90 6.73
C THR A 30 -12.04 -10.65 6.15
N GLN A 31 -11.59 -9.70 6.97
CA GLN A 31 -10.97 -8.46 6.46
C GLN A 31 -9.51 -8.64 5.99
N GLU A 32 -8.73 -9.46 6.70
CA GLU A 32 -7.32 -9.71 6.37
C GLU A 32 -7.18 -10.40 4.99
N ASN A 33 -8.17 -11.22 4.64
CA ASN A 33 -8.22 -11.96 3.38
C ASN A 33 -8.61 -11.05 2.19
N GLU A 34 -9.56 -10.12 2.38
CA GLU A 34 -9.97 -9.18 1.32
C GLU A 34 -8.85 -8.21 0.93
N GLY A 35 -8.11 -7.65 1.90
CA GLY A 35 -6.97 -6.76 1.63
C GLY A 35 -5.84 -7.47 0.89
N THR A 36 -5.54 -8.70 1.28
CA THR A 36 -4.51 -9.54 0.66
C THR A 36 -4.86 -9.89 -0.79
N GLU A 37 -6.10 -10.27 -1.08
CA GLU A 37 -6.53 -10.56 -2.46
C GLU A 37 -6.48 -9.33 -3.37
N MET A 38 -6.86 -8.15 -2.87
CA MET A 38 -6.72 -6.90 -3.62
C MET A 38 -5.26 -6.62 -4.02
N LEU A 39 -4.30 -6.86 -3.12
CA LEU A 39 -2.87 -6.70 -3.41
C LEU A 39 -2.40 -7.69 -4.48
N LYS A 40 -2.82 -8.96 -4.40
CA LYS A 40 -2.52 -9.98 -5.41
C LYS A 40 -3.05 -9.59 -6.79
N GLU A 41 -4.28 -9.09 -6.87
CA GLU A 41 -4.87 -8.61 -8.14
C GLU A 41 -4.09 -7.44 -8.73
N LYS A 42 -3.66 -6.48 -7.90
CA LYS A 42 -2.82 -5.35 -8.34
C LYS A 42 -1.47 -5.82 -8.86
N ILE A 43 -0.81 -6.74 -8.16
CA ILE A 43 0.47 -7.34 -8.57
C ILE A 43 0.31 -8.11 -9.88
N ALA A 44 -0.79 -8.86 -10.05
CA ALA A 44 -1.06 -9.65 -11.25
C ALA A 44 -1.18 -8.81 -12.54
N LYS A 45 -1.39 -7.49 -12.45
CA LYS A 45 -1.32 -6.57 -13.60
C LYS A 45 0.10 -6.49 -14.20
N PHE A 46 1.13 -6.88 -13.44
CA PHE A 46 2.53 -6.92 -13.86
C PHE A 46 2.95 -8.37 -14.14
N ALA A 47 2.81 -8.81 -15.39
CA ALA A 47 3.19 -10.16 -15.79
C ALA A 47 4.71 -10.38 -15.59
N PRO A 48 5.14 -11.31 -14.70
CA PRO A 48 6.56 -11.56 -14.48
C PRO A 48 7.20 -12.12 -15.75
N THR A 49 8.28 -11.48 -16.22
CA THR A 49 9.03 -11.92 -17.39
C THR A 49 10.51 -11.94 -17.08
N GLU A 50 11.18 -13.02 -17.49
CA GLU A 50 12.60 -13.19 -17.26
C GLU A 50 13.40 -12.41 -18.32
N LEU A 51 14.06 -11.32 -17.90
CA LEU A 51 14.93 -10.54 -18.77
C LEU A 51 16.31 -11.18 -18.87
N LYS A 52 16.62 -11.78 -20.03
CA LYS A 52 17.92 -12.39 -20.33
C LYS A 52 18.75 -11.51 -21.25
N TYR A 53 20.06 -11.75 -21.24
CA TYR A 53 20.97 -11.24 -22.26
C TYR A 53 21.91 -12.36 -22.71
N ASP A 54 22.39 -12.29 -23.96
CA ASP A 54 23.42 -13.19 -24.46
C ASP A 54 24.77 -12.77 -23.89
N SER A 55 25.34 -13.57 -22.99
CA SER A 55 26.62 -13.27 -22.35
C SER A 55 27.82 -13.57 -23.25
N SER A 56 27.63 -14.29 -24.36
CA SER A 56 28.72 -14.63 -25.30
C SER A 56 29.22 -13.43 -26.10
N ILE A 57 28.44 -12.34 -26.14
CA ILE A 57 28.83 -11.08 -26.80
C ILE A 57 29.87 -10.29 -25.98
N LEU A 58 30.13 -10.71 -24.74
CA LEU A 58 31.01 -10.01 -23.81
C LEU A 58 32.29 -10.80 -23.55
N ASP A 59 33.43 -10.13 -23.69
CA ASP A 59 34.70 -10.63 -23.16
C ASP A 59 34.78 -10.50 -21.62
N GLU A 60 35.81 -11.10 -21.02
CA GLU A 60 35.98 -11.10 -19.56
C GLU A 60 36.14 -9.70 -18.95
N ARG A 61 36.71 -8.74 -19.68
CA ARG A 61 36.84 -7.36 -19.20
C ARG A 61 35.50 -6.64 -19.28
N GLN A 62 34.74 -6.86 -20.33
CA GLN A 62 33.42 -6.28 -20.53
C GLN A 62 32.42 -6.79 -19.48
N LYS A 63 32.49 -8.06 -19.10
CA LYS A 63 31.69 -8.59 -17.98
C LYS A 63 31.93 -7.82 -16.68
N ILE A 64 33.20 -7.52 -16.35
CA ILE A 64 33.56 -6.69 -15.18
C ILE A 64 33.01 -5.27 -15.32
N VAL A 65 33.02 -4.69 -16.52
CA VAL A 65 32.44 -3.36 -16.77
C VAL A 65 30.93 -3.38 -16.53
N VAL A 66 30.21 -4.34 -17.11
CA VAL A 66 28.76 -4.48 -16.93
C VAL A 66 28.40 -4.69 -15.47
N GLU A 67 29.16 -5.50 -14.73
CA GLU A 67 28.97 -5.67 -13.30
C GLU A 67 29.09 -4.35 -12.53
N LYS A 68 30.11 -3.53 -12.85
CA LYS A 68 30.30 -2.22 -12.21
C LYS A 68 29.16 -1.25 -12.55
N LEU A 69 28.71 -1.24 -13.80
CA LEU A 69 27.57 -0.43 -14.23
C LEU A 69 26.28 -0.87 -13.54
N TYR A 70 26.06 -2.17 -13.40
CA TYR A 70 24.93 -2.72 -12.66
C TYR A 70 24.95 -2.26 -11.20
N ARG A 71 26.11 -2.35 -10.52
CA ARG A 71 26.26 -1.86 -9.14
C ARG A 71 25.95 -0.35 -9.03
N ALA A 72 26.39 0.45 -10.00
CA ALA A 72 26.06 1.87 -10.05
C ALA A 72 24.55 2.11 -10.29
N ALA A 73 23.92 1.33 -11.17
CA ALA A 73 22.49 1.38 -11.41
C ALA A 73 21.66 1.03 -10.17
N LYS A 74 22.13 0.08 -9.34
CA LYS A 74 21.48 -0.25 -8.05
C LYS A 74 21.45 0.92 -7.08
N ILE A 75 22.43 1.82 -7.10
CA ILE A 75 22.41 3.05 -6.29
C ILE A 75 21.30 4.00 -6.79
N MET A 76 21.00 3.99 -8.08
CA MET A 76 19.91 4.82 -8.63
C MET A 76 18.55 4.39 -8.09
N ASP A 77 18.35 3.09 -7.84
CA ASP A 77 17.13 2.60 -7.19
C ASP A 77 16.95 3.20 -5.79
N GLU A 78 18.03 3.31 -5.01
CA GLU A 78 18.01 3.90 -3.67
C GLU A 78 17.72 5.41 -3.71
N ILE A 79 18.36 6.14 -4.63
CA ILE A 79 18.13 7.57 -4.82
C ILE A 79 16.69 7.84 -5.25
N PHE A 80 16.19 7.08 -6.24
CA PHE A 80 14.83 7.27 -6.73
C PHE A 80 13.80 6.92 -5.66
N LEU A 81 14.05 5.88 -4.86
CA LEU A 81 13.17 5.53 -3.73
C LEU A 81 13.03 6.70 -2.74
N GLU A 82 14.13 7.36 -2.38
CA GLU A 82 14.13 8.54 -1.50
C GLU A 82 13.44 9.74 -2.15
N GLN A 83 13.65 9.97 -3.44
CA GLN A 83 13.04 11.08 -4.18
C GLN A 83 11.51 10.96 -4.30
N VAL A 84 10.97 9.74 -4.33
CA VAL A 84 9.53 9.51 -4.48
C VAL A 84 8.74 9.95 -3.24
N TYR A 85 9.23 9.62 -2.05
CA TYR A 85 8.53 9.96 -0.80
C TYR A 85 9.45 9.88 0.41
N SER A 86 9.38 10.91 1.27
CA SER A 86 10.17 11.06 2.49
C SER A 86 10.06 9.86 3.44
N LYS A 87 8.92 9.16 3.45
CA LYS A 87 8.66 8.02 4.34
C LYS A 87 9.02 6.66 3.73
N ASN A 88 9.45 6.59 2.47
CA ASN A 88 9.65 5.32 1.77
C ASN A 88 10.65 4.39 2.47
N ASN A 89 11.79 4.93 2.94
CA ASN A 89 12.80 4.13 3.63
C ASN A 89 12.27 3.52 4.93
N GLN A 90 11.50 4.29 5.71
CA GLN A 90 10.87 3.80 6.93
C GLN A 90 9.80 2.74 6.62
N ILE A 91 8.89 3.02 5.69
CA ILE A 91 7.82 2.09 5.28
C ILE A 91 8.42 0.77 4.79
N LYS A 92 9.45 0.81 3.94
CA LYS A 92 10.12 -0.39 3.44
C LYS A 92 10.72 -1.22 4.59
N SER A 93 11.38 -0.56 5.53
CA SER A 93 11.94 -1.21 6.72
C SER A 93 10.85 -1.89 7.56
N ASP A 94 9.73 -1.20 7.79
CA ASP A 94 8.61 -1.72 8.58
C ASP A 94 7.93 -2.91 7.91
N LEU A 95 7.76 -2.88 6.58
CA LEU A 95 7.23 -4.00 5.81
C LEU A 95 8.17 -5.21 5.83
N MET A 96 9.49 -5.00 5.77
CA MET A 96 10.47 -6.07 5.85
C MET A 96 10.56 -6.72 7.24
N ALA A 97 10.20 -6.00 8.31
CA ALA A 97 10.24 -6.50 9.68
C ALA A 97 8.99 -7.32 10.06
N GLN A 98 7.90 -7.21 9.30
CA GLN A 98 6.66 -7.92 9.53
C GLN A 98 6.66 -9.29 8.86
N ASP A 99 6.22 -10.33 9.59
CA ASP A 99 6.05 -11.68 9.06
C ASP A 99 4.56 -12.04 8.93
N SER A 100 3.85 -11.30 8.07
CA SER A 100 2.48 -11.62 7.63
C SER A 100 2.44 -11.84 6.12
N GLU A 101 1.43 -12.57 5.65
CA GLU A 101 1.19 -12.75 4.21
C GLU A 101 0.89 -11.40 3.55
N GLU A 102 0.06 -10.57 4.18
CA GLU A 102 -0.26 -9.23 3.71
C GLU A 102 1.00 -8.36 3.55
N ALA A 103 1.89 -8.32 4.54
CA ALA A 103 3.12 -7.51 4.48
C ALA A 103 4.05 -7.94 3.33
N LYS A 104 4.07 -9.23 2.98
CA LYS A 104 4.85 -9.75 1.84
C LYS A 104 4.31 -9.20 0.52
N TYR A 105 2.99 -9.20 0.32
CA TYR A 105 2.38 -8.62 -0.88
C TYR A 105 2.45 -7.10 -0.90
N GLN A 106 2.32 -6.43 0.24
CA GLN A 106 2.55 -4.99 0.36
C GLN A 106 3.99 -4.64 -0.03
N LEU A 107 4.98 -5.40 0.44
CA LEU A 107 6.39 -5.19 0.09
C LEU A 107 6.66 -5.46 -1.39
N GLU A 108 6.06 -6.49 -1.97
CA GLU A 108 6.19 -6.78 -3.40
C GLU A 108 5.64 -5.62 -4.25
N LEU A 109 4.41 -5.19 -3.99
CA LEU A 109 3.81 -4.07 -4.71
C LEU A 109 4.56 -2.75 -4.46
N PHE A 110 5.05 -2.53 -3.23
CA PHE A 110 5.91 -1.39 -2.89
C PHE A 110 7.19 -1.38 -3.73
N ASN A 111 7.84 -2.52 -3.93
CA ASN A 111 9.05 -2.60 -4.75
C ASN A 111 8.76 -2.36 -6.24
N ILE A 112 7.61 -2.84 -6.75
CA ILE A 112 7.16 -2.54 -8.13
C ILE A 112 6.91 -1.04 -8.29
N MET A 113 6.27 -0.40 -7.30
CA MET A 113 5.83 0.98 -7.37
C MET A 113 6.85 2.01 -6.88
N PHE A 114 7.96 1.58 -6.26
CA PHE A 114 8.92 2.46 -5.56
C PHE A 114 8.24 3.37 -4.51
N GLY A 115 7.28 2.82 -3.77
CA GLY A 115 6.52 3.56 -2.75
C GLY A 115 5.13 2.97 -2.48
N PRO A 116 4.38 3.48 -1.50
CA PRO A 116 3.07 2.96 -1.07
C PRO A 116 1.90 3.39 -1.98
N PHE A 117 2.19 3.86 -3.20
CA PHE A 117 1.21 4.49 -4.10
C PHE A 117 1.05 3.69 -5.38
N ASP A 118 -0.19 3.34 -5.74
CA ASP A 118 -0.50 2.58 -6.95
C ASP A 118 -0.47 3.50 -8.18
N ARG A 119 0.59 3.39 -8.98
CA ARG A 119 0.81 4.21 -10.19
C ARG A 119 -0.22 3.93 -11.30
N LEU A 120 -0.90 2.79 -11.26
CA LEU A 120 -1.97 2.46 -12.22
C LEU A 120 -3.33 3.02 -11.79
N GLU A 121 -3.46 3.47 -10.55
CA GLU A 121 -4.69 4.00 -9.95
C GLU A 121 -4.48 5.42 -9.40
N HIS A 122 -3.90 6.30 -10.23
CA HIS A 122 -3.69 7.71 -9.90
C HIS A 122 -2.92 7.96 -8.59
N ASP A 123 -1.92 7.12 -8.29
CA ASP A 123 -1.13 7.16 -7.05
C ASP A 123 -1.98 6.99 -5.77
N ALA A 124 -3.10 6.26 -5.84
CA ALA A 124 -3.88 5.92 -4.66
C ALA A 124 -3.03 5.11 -3.66
N PRO A 125 -3.05 5.43 -2.35
CA PRO A 125 -2.29 4.68 -1.37
C PRO A 125 -2.86 3.27 -1.20
N PHE A 126 -2.01 2.25 -1.29
CA PHE A 126 -2.35 0.88 -0.90
C PHE A 126 -1.78 0.51 0.48
N TYR A 127 -0.96 1.37 1.06
CA TYR A 127 -0.42 1.27 2.40
C TYR A 127 -0.54 2.63 3.10
N GLY A 128 -1.10 2.65 4.32
CA GLY A 128 -1.42 3.89 5.03
C GLY A 128 -2.57 4.68 4.37
N THR A 129 -2.73 5.94 4.76
CA THR A 129 -3.83 6.81 4.29
C THR A 129 -3.36 8.12 3.67
N ASP A 130 -2.05 8.41 3.74
CA ASP A 130 -1.48 9.62 3.18
C ASP A 130 -1.58 9.61 1.66
N LYS A 131 -1.95 10.74 1.08
CA LYS A 131 -1.86 10.94 -0.37
C LYS A 131 -0.41 11.23 -0.74
N LYS A 132 0.00 10.80 -1.93
CA LYS A 132 1.31 11.13 -2.48
C LYS A 132 1.49 12.66 -2.58
N PRO A 133 2.55 13.25 -2.02
CA PRO A 133 2.84 14.66 -2.18
C PRO A 133 3.02 15.01 -3.66
N LEU A 134 2.43 16.12 -4.13
CA LEU A 134 2.56 16.57 -5.52
C LEU A 134 4.01 16.89 -5.90
N GLY A 135 4.78 17.42 -4.94
CA GLY A 135 6.20 17.68 -5.06
C GLY A 135 7.09 16.47 -4.79
N ALA A 136 6.52 15.27 -4.59
CA ALA A 136 7.22 14.09 -4.08
C ALA A 136 8.09 14.46 -2.86
N ASN A 137 9.37 14.10 -2.86
CA ASN A 137 10.33 14.51 -1.82
C ASN A 137 11.32 15.60 -2.32
N PHE A 138 10.93 16.42 -3.31
CA PHE A 138 11.79 17.48 -3.85
C PHE A 138 11.57 18.85 -3.17
N TYR A 139 10.39 19.04 -2.58
CA TYR A 139 9.96 20.27 -1.92
C TYR A 139 9.38 19.92 -0.54
N PRO A 140 9.30 20.88 0.39
CA PRO A 140 8.52 20.70 1.60
C PRO A 140 7.09 20.25 1.26
N GLU A 141 6.54 19.31 2.01
CA GLU A 141 5.23 18.69 1.71
C GLU A 141 4.07 19.71 1.74
N ASP A 142 4.22 20.81 2.47
CA ASP A 142 3.25 21.89 2.62
C ASP A 142 3.51 23.09 1.69
N MET A 143 4.60 23.07 0.92
CA MET A 143 4.93 24.18 0.02
C MET A 143 3.94 24.26 -1.15
N THR A 144 3.35 25.44 -1.31
CA THR A 144 2.47 25.73 -2.44
C THR A 144 3.25 26.24 -3.65
N ARG A 145 2.64 26.16 -4.85
CA ARG A 145 3.23 26.74 -6.06
C ARG A 145 3.44 28.24 -5.89
N GLU A 146 2.45 28.93 -5.33
CA GLU A 146 2.45 30.38 -5.13
C GLU A 146 3.56 30.81 -4.16
N GLU A 147 3.78 30.03 -3.10
CA GLU A 147 4.89 30.24 -2.17
C GLU A 147 6.25 30.13 -2.88
N PHE A 148 6.46 29.06 -3.66
CA PHE A 148 7.68 28.87 -4.43
C PHE A 148 7.91 30.01 -5.43
N GLU A 149 6.89 30.34 -6.23
CA GLU A 149 6.97 31.41 -7.24
C GLU A 149 7.25 32.78 -6.59
N LYS A 150 6.66 33.03 -5.41
CA LYS A 150 6.95 34.24 -4.64
C LYS A 150 8.41 34.28 -4.17
N TRP A 151 8.95 33.18 -3.65
CA TRP A 151 10.34 33.13 -3.20
C TRP A 151 11.33 33.42 -4.33
N ILE A 152 11.10 32.85 -5.52
CA ILE A 152 11.91 33.09 -6.72
C ILE A 152 11.81 34.53 -7.21
N LYS A 153 10.67 35.19 -7.05
CA LYS A 153 10.51 36.60 -7.47
C LYS A 153 11.24 37.57 -6.54
N ASP A 154 11.33 37.23 -5.27
CA ASP A 154 11.86 38.10 -4.22
C ASP A 154 13.38 37.96 -4.02
N ASN A 155 14.04 36.97 -4.67
CA ASN A 155 15.48 36.66 -4.53
C ASN A 155 16.15 36.46 -5.89
#